data_AF-A0A534SNA5-F1
#
_entry.id   AF-A0A534SNA5-F1
#
_cell.length_a   1.000
_cell.length_b   1.000
_cell.length_c   1.000
_cell.angle_alpha   90.00
_cell.angle_beta   90.00
_cell.angle_gamma   90.00
#
_symmetry.space_group_name_H-M   'P 1'
#
loop_
_entity.id
_entity.type
_entity.pdbx_description
1 polymer ?
#
loop_
_entity_poly.entity_id
_entity_poly.type
_entity_poly.pdbx_seq_one_letter_code
_entity_poly.pdbx_strand_id
1 'polypeptide(L)'
;LVKCGAFDSLERNRARLLASLEEVLRWGAARAEERSAQQIGLFGPAAGGDAPPPLATSPAWSAEEELRAEREAIGFFITGHPLDRYAQDLRKFTNATTGTLRARGAEQPAGDGERNGRPDARPRVRLGGVIHTLKLRNSKRGDRYATFVLEDKEGTVEVIAWPEAYRRHEAIIQSGAPVVVAGALDVSDDRCQVIADEVAPLAAARAEAIRQVHVRVPLPALGRDGLETLRTILAAHPGPCDAFLHLERGGDDHETIVALPSSLRVAATDQMVNAVERVLGAGVTSFR
;
A
#
# COMPACT_ATOMS: atom_id res chain seq x y z
N LEU A 1 -18.13 -13.75 -6.47
CA LEU A 1 -18.13 -13.50 -7.92
C LEU A 1 -18.03 -12.01 -8.25
N VAL A 2 -19.04 -11.18 -7.93
CA VAL A 2 -18.96 -9.72 -8.20
C VAL A 2 -17.73 -9.08 -7.56
N LYS A 3 -17.50 -9.34 -6.27
CA LYS A 3 -16.36 -8.80 -5.52
C LYS A 3 -14.98 -9.13 -6.13
N CYS A 4 -14.83 -10.27 -6.79
CA CYS A 4 -13.58 -10.72 -7.40
C CYS A 4 -13.48 -10.42 -8.91
N GLY A 5 -14.39 -9.60 -9.45
CA GLY A 5 -14.33 -9.12 -10.82
C GLY A 5 -14.87 -10.07 -11.89
N ALA A 6 -15.49 -11.19 -11.51
CA ALA A 6 -16.02 -12.16 -12.47
C ALA A 6 -17.12 -11.58 -13.39
N PHE A 7 -17.71 -10.44 -13.03
CA PHE A 7 -18.76 -9.77 -13.80
C PHE A 7 -18.31 -8.42 -14.39
N ASP A 8 -17.01 -8.08 -14.32
CA ASP A 8 -16.50 -6.77 -14.77
C ASP A 8 -16.70 -6.52 -16.28
N SER A 9 -16.89 -7.58 -17.08
CA SER A 9 -17.21 -7.47 -18.51
C SER A 9 -18.65 -7.06 -18.78
N LEU A 10 -19.56 -7.24 -17.81
CA LEU A 10 -20.97 -6.84 -17.93
C LEU A 10 -21.19 -5.43 -17.39
N GLU A 11 -20.58 -5.11 -16.26
CA GLU A 11 -20.61 -3.81 -15.63
C GLU A 11 -19.35 -3.66 -14.79
N ARG A 12 -18.58 -2.61 -15.06
CA ARG A 12 -17.29 -2.38 -14.39
C ARG A 12 -17.47 -1.90 -12.95
N ASN A 13 -18.57 -1.22 -12.66
CA ASN A 13 -18.87 -0.74 -11.32
C ASN A 13 -19.43 -1.87 -10.45
N ARG A 14 -18.53 -2.61 -9.79
CA ARG A 14 -18.86 -3.71 -8.85
C ARG A 14 -19.82 -3.27 -7.73
N ALA A 15 -19.77 -2.00 -7.31
CA ALA A 15 -20.66 -1.45 -6.29
C ALA A 15 -22.11 -1.39 -6.78
N ARG A 16 -22.34 -1.02 -8.06
CA ARG A 16 -23.67 -1.04 -8.68
C ARG A 16 -24.22 -2.45 -8.79
N LEU A 17 -23.38 -3.41 -9.20
CA LEU A 17 -23.76 -4.82 -9.28
C LEU A 17 -24.21 -5.37 -7.92
N LEU A 18 -23.46 -5.08 -6.85
CA LEU A 18 -23.86 -5.51 -5.50
C LEU A 18 -25.10 -4.79 -4.99
N ALA A 19 -25.24 -3.48 -5.23
CA ALA A 19 -26.42 -2.73 -4.84
C ALA A 19 -27.71 -3.21 -5.53
N SER A 20 -27.58 -3.75 -6.75
CA SER A 20 -28.71 -4.26 -7.54
C SER A 20 -29.00 -5.75 -7.31
N LEU A 21 -28.15 -6.45 -6.55
CA LEU A 21 -28.13 -7.91 -6.50
C LEU A 21 -29.46 -8.48 -6.02
N GLU A 22 -30.02 -7.95 -4.93
CA GLU A 22 -31.25 -8.48 -4.34
C GLU A 22 -32.45 -8.31 -5.28
N GLU A 23 -32.58 -7.14 -5.92
CA GLU A 23 -33.66 -6.84 -6.84
C GLU A 23 -33.61 -7.72 -8.10
N VAL A 24 -32.41 -7.87 -8.68
CA VAL A 24 -32.19 -8.73 -9.85
C VAL A 24 -32.45 -10.20 -9.52
N LEU A 25 -32.04 -10.68 -8.33
CA LEU A 25 -32.34 -12.05 -7.89
C LEU A 25 -33.84 -12.28 -7.72
N ARG A 26 -34.57 -11.32 -7.15
CA ARG A 26 -36.02 -11.40 -6.98
C ARG A 26 -36.75 -11.44 -8.32
N TRP A 27 -36.36 -10.58 -9.26
CA TRP A 27 -36.88 -10.60 -10.62
C TRP A 27 -36.61 -11.93 -11.33
N GLY A 28 -35.38 -12.45 -11.23
CA GLY A 28 -35.00 -13.73 -11.83
C GLY A 28 -35.77 -14.93 -11.25
N ALA A 29 -36.05 -14.92 -9.95
CA ALA A 29 -36.85 -15.95 -9.28
C ALA A 29 -38.31 -15.95 -9.78
N ALA A 30 -38.96 -14.78 -9.81
CA ALA A 30 -40.33 -14.65 -10.33
C ALA A 30 -40.45 -15.15 -11.78
N ARG A 31 -39.48 -14.80 -12.64
CA ARG A 31 -39.39 -15.29 -14.02
C ARG A 31 -39.20 -16.80 -14.12
N ALA A 32 -38.41 -17.40 -13.22
CA ALA A 32 -38.21 -18.84 -13.20
C ALA A 32 -39.49 -19.58 -12.80
N GLU A 33 -40.22 -19.07 -11.81
CA GLU A 33 -41.51 -19.61 -11.37
C GLU A 33 -42.55 -19.54 -12.50
N GLU A 34 -42.71 -18.39 -13.14
CA GLU A 34 -43.62 -18.21 -14.29
C GLU A 34 -43.34 -19.22 -15.42
N ARG A 35 -42.05 -19.43 -15.77
CA ARG A 35 -41.66 -20.42 -16.78
C ARG A 35 -41.98 -21.85 -16.35
N SER A 36 -41.76 -22.17 -15.07
CA SER A 36 -42.01 -23.51 -14.53
C SER A 36 -43.50 -23.85 -14.45
N ALA A 37 -44.36 -22.84 -14.26
CA ALA A 37 -45.79 -22.99 -14.12
C ALA A 37 -46.52 -23.36 -15.43
N GLN A 38 -45.82 -23.46 -16.57
CA GLN A 38 -46.37 -23.76 -17.90
C GLN A 38 -47.63 -22.95 -18.28
N GLN A 39 -47.86 -21.80 -17.64
CA GLN A 39 -48.86 -20.85 -18.10
C GLN A 39 -48.30 -20.13 -19.32
N ILE A 40 -48.41 -20.80 -20.48
CA ILE A 40 -48.51 -20.10 -21.75
C ILE A 40 -49.78 -19.26 -21.60
N GLY A 41 -49.63 -17.98 -21.27
CA GLY A 41 -50.74 -17.06 -21.22
C GLY A 41 -51.55 -17.19 -22.51
N LEU A 42 -52.86 -17.46 -22.36
CA LEU A 42 -53.81 -17.57 -23.48
C LEU A 42 -53.93 -16.25 -24.28
N PHE A 43 -53.32 -15.19 -23.75
CA PHE A 43 -53.09 -13.90 -24.40
C PHE A 43 -51.57 -13.77 -24.55
N GLY A 44 -51.09 -13.70 -25.79
CA GLY A 44 -49.67 -13.71 -26.14
C GLY A 44 -48.83 -12.63 -25.43
N PRO A 45 -47.50 -12.62 -25.62
CA PRO A 45 -46.58 -11.83 -24.80
C PRO A 45 -46.99 -10.35 -24.80
N ALA A 46 -47.45 -9.86 -23.65
CA ALA A 46 -47.67 -8.44 -23.45
C ALA A 46 -46.32 -7.74 -23.62
N ALA A 47 -46.22 -6.87 -24.64
CA ALA A 47 -44.98 -6.26 -25.11
C ALA A 47 -44.35 -5.22 -24.17
N GLY A 48 -44.44 -5.39 -22.84
CA GLY A 48 -44.00 -4.37 -21.88
C GLY A 48 -43.61 -4.85 -20.47
N GLY A 49 -43.42 -6.15 -20.23
CA GLY A 49 -43.21 -6.69 -18.87
C GLY A 49 -42.00 -7.60 -18.67
N ASP A 50 -41.04 -7.64 -19.60
CA ASP A 50 -39.96 -8.66 -19.61
C ASP A 50 -38.53 -8.13 -19.48
N ALA A 51 -38.36 -6.82 -19.33
CA ALA A 51 -37.04 -6.27 -19.10
C ALA A 51 -36.58 -6.54 -17.65
N PRO A 52 -35.29 -6.85 -17.43
CA PRO A 52 -34.73 -6.85 -16.09
C PRO A 52 -34.81 -5.45 -15.47
N PRO A 53 -34.87 -5.34 -14.13
CA PRO A 53 -34.83 -4.04 -13.47
C PRO A 53 -33.53 -3.31 -13.81
N PRO A 54 -33.57 -1.97 -13.94
CA PRO A 54 -32.36 -1.19 -14.18
C PRO A 54 -31.41 -1.33 -12.99
N LEU A 55 -30.10 -1.34 -13.25
CA LEU A 55 -29.11 -1.36 -12.17
C LEU A 55 -29.21 -0.08 -11.33
N ALA A 56 -29.15 -0.25 -10.01
CA ALA A 56 -29.09 0.82 -9.04
C ALA A 56 -27.94 1.80 -9.36
N THR A 57 -28.15 3.07 -9.02
CA THR A 57 -27.09 4.08 -9.06
C THR A 57 -26.26 3.94 -7.80
N SER A 58 -24.95 3.78 -7.95
CA SER A 58 -24.01 3.68 -6.83
C SER A 58 -22.66 4.27 -7.26
N PRO A 59 -21.99 5.07 -6.41
CA PRO A 59 -20.64 5.52 -6.70
C PRO A 59 -19.71 4.30 -6.84
N ALA A 60 -18.73 4.41 -7.73
CA ALA A 60 -17.70 3.38 -7.83
C ALA A 60 -16.92 3.30 -6.52
N TRP A 61 -16.47 2.09 -6.19
CA TRP A 61 -15.55 1.89 -5.07
C TRP A 61 -14.25 2.65 -5.28
N SER A 62 -13.66 3.10 -4.18
CA SER A 62 -12.25 3.45 -4.16
C SER A 62 -11.38 2.22 -4.47
N ALA A 63 -10.16 2.44 -4.94
CA ALA A 63 -9.21 1.34 -5.21
C ALA A 63 -8.96 0.48 -3.95
N GLU A 64 -8.96 1.09 -2.76
CA GLU A 64 -8.80 0.37 -1.49
C GLU A 64 -9.99 -0.54 -1.19
N GLU A 65 -11.21 -0.07 -1.44
CA GLU A 65 -12.42 -0.88 -1.26
C GLU A 65 -12.49 -2.02 -2.26
N GLU A 66 -12.09 -1.79 -3.52
CA GLU A 66 -12.03 -2.82 -4.55
C GLU A 66 -11.02 -3.91 -4.20
N LEU A 67 -9.79 -3.53 -3.82
CA LEU A 67 -8.76 -4.48 -3.37
C LEU A 67 -9.20 -5.23 -2.12
N ARG A 68 -9.86 -4.57 -1.17
CA ARG A 68 -10.42 -5.23 0.03
C ARG A 68 -11.50 -6.24 -0.33
N ALA A 69 -12.42 -5.89 -1.21
CA ALA A 69 -13.50 -6.77 -1.65
C ALA A 69 -12.95 -7.98 -2.42
N GLU A 70 -11.95 -7.75 -3.28
CA GLU A 70 -11.26 -8.80 -4.01
C GLU A 70 -10.57 -9.77 -3.04
N ARG A 71 -9.77 -9.24 -2.12
CA ARG A 71 -9.14 -10.01 -1.06
C ARG A 71 -10.13 -10.85 -0.27
N GLU A 72 -11.24 -10.27 0.16
CA GLU A 72 -12.28 -10.98 0.90
C GLU A 72 -12.86 -12.15 0.10
N ALA A 73 -12.98 -11.99 -1.22
CA ALA A 73 -13.62 -12.99 -2.09
C ALA A 73 -12.69 -14.14 -2.51
N ILE A 74 -11.40 -13.90 -2.70
CA ILE A 74 -10.45 -14.92 -3.22
C ILE A 74 -9.23 -15.17 -2.33
N GLY A 75 -8.96 -14.29 -1.36
CA GLY A 75 -7.84 -14.42 -0.41
C GLY A 75 -6.53 -13.74 -0.83
N PHE A 76 -6.41 -13.29 -2.08
CA PHE A 76 -5.23 -12.60 -2.63
C PHE A 76 -5.66 -11.41 -3.51
N PHE A 77 -4.70 -10.62 -3.97
CA PHE A 77 -4.96 -9.53 -4.91
C PHE A 77 -4.53 -9.90 -6.34
N ILE A 78 -5.34 -9.50 -7.31
CA ILE A 78 -5.20 -9.65 -8.77
C ILE A 78 -5.06 -8.29 -9.43
N THR A 79 -5.96 -7.35 -9.11
CA THR A 79 -6.08 -6.07 -9.82
C THR A 79 -4.98 -5.06 -9.45
N GLY A 80 -4.37 -5.21 -8.28
CA GLY A 80 -3.27 -4.39 -7.79
C GLY A 80 -2.76 -4.90 -6.45
N HIS A 81 -1.85 -4.20 -5.81
CA HIS A 81 -1.34 -4.54 -4.47
C HIS A 81 -1.28 -3.29 -3.60
N PRO A 82 -1.57 -3.35 -2.29
CA PRO A 82 -1.39 -2.21 -1.37
C PRO A 82 0.04 -1.64 -1.29
N LEU A 83 1.02 -2.34 -1.88
CA LEU A 83 2.40 -1.90 -1.99
C LEU A 83 2.63 -1.03 -3.23
N ASP A 84 1.71 -0.99 -4.19
CA ASP A 84 1.83 -0.23 -5.43
C ASP A 84 2.07 1.25 -5.17
N ARG A 85 1.35 1.81 -4.18
CA ARG A 85 1.52 3.21 -3.73
C ARG A 85 2.92 3.53 -3.20
N TYR A 86 3.73 2.51 -2.94
CA TYR A 86 5.07 2.63 -2.38
C TYR A 86 6.16 2.04 -3.29
N ALA A 87 5.81 1.55 -4.48
CA ALA A 87 6.74 0.80 -5.33
C ALA A 87 8.04 1.55 -5.64
N GLN A 88 7.97 2.88 -5.83
CA GLN A 88 9.13 3.72 -6.12
C GLN A 88 10.04 3.95 -4.91
N ASP A 89 9.47 4.01 -3.71
CA ASP A 89 10.21 4.36 -2.49
C ASP A 89 10.63 3.14 -1.67
N LEU A 90 9.99 1.97 -1.85
CA LEU A 90 10.25 0.75 -1.09
C LEU A 90 11.74 0.43 -0.99
N ARG A 91 12.47 0.49 -2.11
CA ARG A 91 13.91 0.21 -2.18
C ARG A 91 14.78 1.15 -1.33
N LYS A 92 14.27 2.33 -0.96
CA LYS A 92 14.99 3.30 -0.12
C LYS A 92 15.05 2.86 1.34
N PHE A 93 14.13 1.98 1.74
CA PHE A 93 13.98 1.59 3.13
C PHE A 93 13.78 0.10 3.36
N THR A 94 13.63 -0.71 2.32
CA THR A 94 13.72 -2.16 2.40
C THR A 94 15.02 -2.62 1.78
N ASN A 95 15.58 -3.72 2.31
CA ASN A 95 16.77 -4.35 1.74
C ASN A 95 16.46 -5.73 1.16
N ALA A 96 15.26 -6.27 1.36
CA ALA A 96 14.87 -7.58 0.87
C ALA A 96 13.39 -7.61 0.45
N THR A 97 13.09 -8.53 -0.46
CA THR A 97 11.75 -9.00 -0.84
C THR A 97 11.62 -10.47 -0.46
N THR A 98 10.40 -11.00 -0.39
CA THR A 98 10.16 -12.41 -0.09
C THR A 98 10.89 -13.35 -1.06
N GLY A 99 10.99 -13.00 -2.34
CA GLY A 99 11.72 -13.77 -3.36
C GLY A 99 13.24 -13.81 -3.16
N THR A 100 13.83 -12.83 -2.47
CA THR A 100 15.29 -12.74 -2.24
C THR A 100 15.75 -13.38 -0.93
N LEU A 101 14.83 -13.75 -0.03
CA LEU A 101 15.17 -14.16 1.33
C LEU A 101 16.09 -15.38 1.39
N ARG A 102 15.79 -16.43 0.63
CA ARG A 102 16.58 -17.68 0.67
C ARG A 102 18.02 -17.46 0.20
N ALA A 103 18.22 -16.70 -0.87
CA ALA A 103 19.56 -16.35 -1.34
C ALA A 103 20.33 -15.55 -0.27
N ARG A 104 19.67 -14.57 0.35
CA ARG A 104 20.26 -13.75 1.42
C ARG A 104 20.64 -14.56 2.66
N GLY A 105 19.88 -15.60 2.99
CA GLY A 105 20.20 -16.52 4.09
C GLY A 105 21.48 -17.33 3.85
N ALA A 106 21.80 -17.64 2.59
CA ALA A 106 22.98 -18.41 2.22
C ALA A 106 24.25 -17.56 2.05
N GLU A 107 24.10 -16.29 1.65
CA GLU A 107 25.22 -15.43 1.26
C GLU A 107 25.72 -14.50 2.37
N GLN A 108 24.89 -14.18 3.37
CA GLN A 108 25.27 -13.18 4.37
C GLN A 108 26.01 -13.79 5.56
N PRO A 109 27.13 -13.18 5.99
CA PRO A 109 27.71 -13.49 7.29
C PRO A 109 26.71 -13.12 8.40
N ALA A 110 26.95 -13.71 9.57
CA ALA A 110 26.27 -13.36 10.80
C ALA A 110 26.11 -11.84 10.95
N GLY A 111 24.88 -11.37 11.15
CA GLY A 111 24.63 -9.96 11.45
C GLY A 111 25.29 -9.55 12.76
N ASP A 112 25.55 -8.26 12.92
CA ASP A 112 26.03 -7.61 14.16
C ASP A 112 24.90 -7.36 15.17
N GLY A 113 23.75 -8.00 14.98
CA GLY A 113 22.57 -7.83 15.84
C GLY A 113 22.80 -8.37 17.24
N GLU A 114 22.09 -7.83 18.21
CA GLU A 114 22.01 -8.39 19.56
C GLU A 114 20.58 -8.84 19.87
N ARG A 115 20.45 -10.01 20.50
CA ARG A 115 19.18 -10.49 21.03
C ARG A 115 19.37 -11.01 22.44
N ASN A 116 18.63 -10.46 23.40
CA ASN A 116 18.78 -10.75 24.84
C ASN A 116 20.23 -10.54 25.36
N GLY A 117 20.93 -9.52 24.86
CA GLY A 117 22.31 -9.21 25.26
C GLY A 117 23.36 -10.22 24.77
N ARG A 118 23.06 -10.96 23.70
CA ARG A 118 24.01 -11.86 23.02
C ARG A 118 24.08 -11.55 21.52
N PRO A 119 25.24 -11.72 20.87
CA PRO A 119 25.35 -11.63 19.43
C PRO A 119 24.38 -12.59 18.73
N ASP A 120 23.54 -12.05 17.85
CA ASP A 120 22.62 -12.81 17.02
C ASP A 120 23.22 -12.98 15.63
N ALA A 121 23.80 -14.15 15.40
CA ALA A 121 24.55 -14.47 14.20
C ALA A 121 23.68 -14.68 12.94
N ARG A 122 22.44 -14.18 12.92
CA ARG A 122 21.51 -14.32 11.80
C ARG A 122 21.57 -13.08 10.90
N PRO A 123 21.46 -13.24 9.56
CA PRO A 123 21.34 -12.11 8.65
C PRO A 123 20.15 -11.21 9.01
N ARG A 124 20.31 -9.89 8.86
CA ARG A 124 19.24 -8.92 9.12
C ARG A 124 18.55 -8.47 7.84
N VAL A 125 17.21 -8.50 7.87
CA VAL A 125 16.37 -8.14 6.73
C VAL A 125 15.34 -7.09 7.12
N ARG A 126 15.00 -6.23 6.16
CA ARG A 126 13.93 -5.24 6.24
C ARG A 126 13.05 -5.38 5.00
N LEU A 127 11.81 -5.81 5.19
CA LEU A 127 10.86 -6.16 4.13
C LEU A 127 9.61 -5.29 4.24
N GLY A 128 9.09 -4.84 3.10
CA GLY A 128 7.79 -4.18 3.02
C GLY A 128 6.75 -5.18 2.55
N GLY A 129 5.61 -5.25 3.23
CA GLY A 129 4.56 -6.20 2.90
C GLY A 129 3.22 -5.85 3.55
N VAL A 130 2.22 -6.66 3.25
CA VAL A 130 0.91 -6.61 3.92
C VAL A 130 0.85 -7.78 4.89
N ILE A 131 0.26 -7.59 6.07
CA ILE A 131 0.07 -8.66 7.05
C ILE A 131 -1.15 -9.51 6.67
N HIS A 132 -0.98 -10.83 6.68
CA HIS A 132 -1.99 -11.86 6.43
C HIS A 132 -1.96 -12.90 7.57
N THR A 133 -3.08 -13.59 7.78
CA THR A 133 -3.14 -14.77 8.65
C THR A 133 -2.49 -14.56 10.03
N LEU A 134 -2.93 -13.51 10.74
CA LEU A 134 -2.45 -13.22 12.10
C LEU A 134 -2.98 -14.26 13.09
N LYS A 135 -2.08 -14.92 13.80
CA LYS A 135 -2.37 -15.88 14.88
C LYS A 135 -1.72 -15.41 16.17
N LEU A 136 -2.54 -15.16 17.18
CA LEU A 136 -2.08 -14.88 18.53
C LEU A 136 -1.89 -16.20 19.28
N ARG A 137 -0.75 -16.34 19.96
CA ARG A 137 -0.37 -17.56 20.69
C ARG A 137 0.20 -17.15 22.04
N ASN A 138 0.17 -18.08 22.99
CA ASN A 138 0.81 -17.91 24.29
C ASN A 138 2.08 -18.76 24.33
N SER A 139 3.17 -18.19 24.85
CA SER A 139 4.38 -18.93 25.13
C SER A 139 4.17 -19.91 26.29
N LYS A 140 5.13 -20.80 26.54
CA LYS A 140 5.10 -21.68 27.72
C LYS A 140 5.02 -20.93 29.05
N ARG A 141 5.43 -19.65 29.07
CA ARG A 141 5.40 -18.77 30.25
C ARG A 141 4.09 -17.97 30.35
N GLY A 142 3.17 -18.13 29.41
CA GLY A 142 1.90 -17.41 29.34
C GLY A 142 1.95 -16.12 28.52
N ASP A 143 3.13 -15.59 28.20
CA ASP A 143 3.27 -14.34 27.44
C ASP A 143 2.72 -14.47 26.01
N ARG A 144 1.93 -13.48 25.57
CA ARG A 144 1.37 -13.44 24.21
C ARG A 144 2.44 -13.09 23.18
N TYR A 145 2.43 -13.79 22.05
CA TYR A 145 3.22 -13.49 20.87
C TYR A 145 2.36 -13.67 19.61
N ALA A 146 2.81 -13.11 18.49
CA ALA A 146 2.11 -13.20 17.22
C ALA A 146 2.93 -13.98 16.19
N THR A 147 2.24 -14.79 15.39
CA THR A 147 2.76 -15.29 14.11
C THR A 147 1.86 -14.78 13.00
N PHE A 148 2.43 -14.26 11.93
CA PHE A 148 1.67 -13.78 10.79
C PHE A 148 2.41 -14.04 9.49
N VAL A 149 1.69 -14.05 8.39
CA VAL A 149 2.26 -14.17 7.04
C VAL A 149 2.41 -12.76 6.49
N LEU A 150 3.61 -12.39 6.04
CA LEU A 150 3.85 -11.13 5.34
C LEU A 150 3.84 -11.41 3.83
N GLU A 151 3.00 -10.70 3.09
CA GLU A 151 2.86 -10.81 1.63
C GLU A 151 3.47 -9.58 0.94
N ASP A 152 4.30 -9.81 -0.06
CA ASP A 152 4.68 -8.80 -1.04
C ASP A 152 4.36 -9.29 -2.46
N LYS A 153 4.82 -8.55 -3.48
CA LYS A 153 4.55 -8.88 -4.88
C LYS A 153 5.24 -10.16 -5.38
N GLU A 154 6.22 -10.67 -4.64
CA GLU A 154 7.03 -11.83 -5.04
C GLU A 154 6.60 -13.10 -4.31
N GLY A 155 5.80 -12.99 -3.26
CA GLY A 155 5.33 -14.14 -2.50
C GLY A 155 5.02 -13.80 -1.04
N THR A 156 5.19 -14.81 -0.19
CA THR A 156 4.85 -14.71 1.23
C THR A 156 5.96 -15.28 2.11
N VAL A 157 6.06 -14.78 3.34
CA VAL A 157 6.98 -15.30 4.36
C VAL A 157 6.31 -15.32 5.73
N GLU A 158 6.56 -16.37 6.53
CA GLU A 158 6.13 -16.39 7.92
C GLU A 158 6.98 -15.45 8.77
N VAL A 159 6.33 -14.65 9.60
CA VAL A 159 6.94 -13.72 10.54
C VAL A 159 6.51 -14.06 11.95
N ILE A 160 7.48 -14.12 12.87
CA ILE A 160 7.26 -14.29 14.29
C ILE A 160 7.59 -12.99 15.02
N ALA A 161 6.65 -12.46 15.80
CA ALA A 161 6.87 -11.37 16.73
C ALA A 161 6.77 -11.91 18.15
N TRP A 162 7.93 -12.12 18.80
CA TRP A 162 8.01 -12.59 20.18
C TRP A 162 7.39 -11.58 21.17
N PRO A 163 7.09 -11.96 22.43
CA PRO A 163 6.27 -11.14 23.31
C PRO A 163 6.74 -9.70 23.55
N GLU A 164 8.04 -9.44 23.50
CA GLU A 164 8.58 -8.09 23.59
C GLU A 164 8.27 -7.26 22.34
N ALA A 165 8.63 -7.77 21.15
CA ALA A 165 8.35 -7.13 19.88
C ALA A 165 6.84 -6.99 19.64
N TYR A 166 6.06 -8.03 19.94
CA TYR A 166 4.60 -7.98 19.79
C TYR A 166 3.97 -6.92 20.68
N ARG A 167 4.32 -6.84 21.98
CA ARG A 167 3.81 -5.77 22.86
C ARG A 167 4.16 -4.38 22.36
N ARG A 168 5.37 -4.19 21.83
CA ARG A 168 5.82 -2.89 21.31
C ARG A 168 5.04 -2.45 20.06
N HIS A 169 4.60 -3.42 19.25
CA HIS A 169 4.02 -3.17 17.93
C HIS A 169 2.57 -3.68 17.77
N GLU A 170 1.88 -3.99 18.88
CA GLU A 170 0.54 -4.61 18.88
C GLU A 170 -0.47 -3.79 18.07
N ALA A 171 -0.43 -2.46 18.19
CA ALA A 171 -1.32 -1.57 17.45
C ALA A 171 -1.11 -1.60 15.92
N ILE A 172 0.08 -2.00 15.47
CA ILE A 172 0.49 -2.03 14.05
C ILE A 172 0.28 -3.42 13.45
N ILE A 173 0.46 -4.47 14.26
CA ILE A 173 0.35 -5.88 13.83
C ILE A 173 -1.15 -6.24 13.70
N GLN A 174 -1.75 -5.88 12.57
CA GLN A 174 -3.15 -6.13 12.24
C GLN A 174 -3.26 -6.75 10.85
N SER A 175 -4.23 -7.65 10.66
CA SER A 175 -4.49 -8.24 9.35
C SER A 175 -4.88 -7.17 8.33
N GLY A 176 -4.27 -7.21 7.14
CA GLY A 176 -4.47 -6.23 6.07
C GLY A 176 -3.60 -4.97 6.20
N ALA A 177 -2.85 -4.79 7.30
CA ALA A 177 -2.01 -3.62 7.47
C ALA A 177 -0.77 -3.66 6.54
N PRO A 178 -0.50 -2.61 5.75
CA PRO A 178 0.76 -2.45 5.03
C PRO A 178 1.86 -1.98 5.99
N VAL A 179 2.89 -2.79 6.16
CA VAL A 179 3.95 -2.59 7.15
C VAL A 179 5.33 -2.78 6.55
N VAL A 180 6.34 -2.27 7.25
CA VAL A 180 7.71 -2.71 7.12
C VAL A 180 8.08 -3.54 8.35
N VAL A 181 8.64 -4.72 8.12
CA VAL A 181 9.18 -5.59 9.16
C VAL A 181 10.70 -5.58 9.07
N ALA A 182 11.37 -5.26 10.17
CA ALA A 182 12.81 -5.43 10.32
C ALA A 182 13.09 -6.51 11.36
N GLY A 183 14.05 -7.39 11.07
CA GLY A 183 14.37 -8.49 11.99
C GLY A 183 15.42 -9.45 11.47
N ALA A 184 15.61 -10.53 12.23
CA ALA A 184 16.53 -11.60 11.91
C ALA A 184 15.89 -12.61 10.95
N LEU A 185 16.63 -12.98 9.91
CA LEU A 185 16.27 -14.03 8.97
C LEU A 185 16.68 -15.39 9.53
N ASP A 186 15.72 -16.30 9.66
CA ASP A 186 15.90 -17.66 10.14
C ASP A 186 15.58 -18.64 9.01
N VAL A 187 16.64 -19.16 8.38
CA VAL A 187 16.59 -20.02 7.20
C VAL A 187 17.21 -21.37 7.53
N SER A 188 16.48 -22.43 7.17
CA SER A 188 16.94 -23.81 7.13
C SER A 188 16.47 -24.47 5.84
N ASP A 189 16.80 -25.75 5.63
CA ASP A 189 16.43 -26.49 4.42
C ASP A 189 14.91 -26.40 4.14
N ASP A 190 14.08 -26.62 5.16
CA ASP A 190 12.62 -26.64 5.03
C ASP A 190 11.94 -25.31 5.40
N ARG A 191 12.66 -24.35 5.99
CA ARG A 191 12.04 -23.15 6.58
C ARG A 191 12.72 -21.87 6.14
N CYS A 192 11.93 -20.85 5.85
CA CYS A 192 12.39 -19.48 5.68
C CYS A 192 11.41 -18.57 6.41
N GLN A 193 11.80 -18.05 7.57
CA GLN A 193 10.95 -17.19 8.39
C GLN A 193 11.73 -15.96 8.87
N VAL A 194 11.00 -14.90 9.23
CA VAL A 194 11.58 -13.69 9.81
C VAL A 194 11.18 -13.58 11.27
N ILE A 195 12.14 -13.33 12.14
CA ILE A 195 11.91 -13.00 13.54
C ILE A 195 11.92 -11.49 13.66
N ALA A 196 10.74 -10.90 13.81
CA ALA A 196 10.57 -9.45 13.85
C ALA A 196 11.15 -8.86 15.15
N ASP A 197 12.01 -7.85 14.97
CA ASP A 197 12.48 -6.97 16.04
C ASP A 197 11.65 -5.68 16.05
N GLU A 198 11.36 -5.15 14.86
CA GLU A 198 10.59 -3.92 14.66
C GLU A 198 9.54 -4.09 13.57
N VAL A 199 8.36 -3.50 13.82
CA VAL A 199 7.28 -3.39 12.82
C VAL A 199 6.81 -1.95 12.79
N ALA A 200 6.80 -1.34 11.60
CA ALA A 200 6.36 0.04 11.40
C ALA A 200 5.30 0.12 10.29
N PRO A 201 4.33 1.04 10.36
CA PRO A 201 3.45 1.32 9.22
C PRO A 201 4.29 1.75 8.03
N LEU A 202 3.95 1.25 6.84
CA LEU A 202 4.73 1.53 5.64
C LEU A 202 4.76 3.04 5.30
N ALA A 203 3.66 3.75 5.59
CA ALA A 203 3.61 5.21 5.48
C ALA A 203 4.65 5.92 6.36
N ALA A 204 4.81 5.47 7.61
CA ALA A 204 5.78 6.04 8.55
C ALA A 204 7.21 5.73 8.10
N ALA A 205 7.47 4.46 7.72
CA ALA A 205 8.78 4.05 7.21
C ALA A 205 9.19 4.84 5.96
N ARG A 206 8.24 5.15 5.07
CA ARG A 206 8.48 6.03 3.92
C ARG A 206 8.86 7.44 4.36
N ALA A 207 8.11 8.03 5.30
CA ALA A 207 8.37 9.37 5.78
C ALA A 207 9.74 9.51 6.47
N GLU A 208 10.19 8.48 7.18
CA GLU A 208 11.53 8.43 7.79
C GLU A 208 12.67 8.21 6.77
N ALA A 209 12.38 7.45 5.71
CA ALA A 209 13.36 7.13 4.69
C ALA A 209 13.65 8.30 3.76
N ILE A 210 12.64 9.13 3.50
CA ILE A 210 12.79 10.36 2.73
C ILE A 210 13.48 11.37 3.64
N ARG A 211 14.78 11.56 3.42
CA ARG A 211 15.56 12.53 4.20
C ARG A 211 15.71 13.84 3.45
N GLN A 212 15.54 13.81 2.13
CA GLN A 212 15.74 14.98 1.29
C GLN A 212 14.57 15.18 0.33
N VAL A 213 14.10 16.43 0.25
CA VAL A 213 13.16 16.89 -0.77
C VAL A 213 13.92 17.77 -1.75
N HIS A 214 13.84 17.44 -3.02
CA HIS A 214 14.47 18.15 -4.11
C HIS A 214 13.40 18.76 -5.01
N VAL A 215 13.41 20.07 -5.16
CA VAL A 215 12.46 20.82 -6.00
C VAL A 215 13.21 21.44 -7.18
N ARG A 216 12.84 21.07 -8.40
CA ARG A 216 13.36 21.66 -9.63
C ARG A 216 12.64 22.96 -9.93
N VAL A 217 13.40 24.02 -10.14
CA VAL A 217 12.91 25.38 -10.32
C VAL A 217 13.42 25.93 -11.65
N PRO A 218 12.56 25.99 -12.68
CA PRO A 218 12.89 26.67 -13.93
C PRO A 218 12.87 28.18 -13.70
N LEU A 219 14.05 28.77 -13.47
CA LEU A 219 14.20 30.20 -13.16
C LEU A 219 13.57 31.14 -14.21
N PRO A 220 13.64 30.87 -15.53
CA PRO A 220 13.01 31.73 -16.53
C PRO A 220 11.49 31.82 -16.40
N ALA A 221 10.84 30.78 -15.86
CA ALA A 221 9.38 30.71 -15.76
C ALA A 221 8.85 31.28 -14.44
N LEU A 222 9.64 31.27 -13.36
CA LEU A 222 9.15 31.53 -12.00
C LEU A 222 9.33 32.97 -11.51
N GLY A 223 10.41 33.65 -11.92
CA GLY A 223 10.75 34.99 -11.43
C GLY A 223 10.92 35.08 -9.90
N ARG A 224 10.91 36.31 -9.36
CA ARG A 224 11.03 36.56 -7.90
C ARG A 224 9.76 36.17 -7.14
N ASP A 225 8.60 36.56 -7.64
CA ASP A 225 7.32 36.38 -6.93
C ASP A 225 6.98 34.89 -6.75
N GLY A 226 7.32 34.05 -7.73
CA GLY A 226 7.14 32.61 -7.60
C GLY A 226 8.13 31.96 -6.62
N LEU A 227 9.35 32.49 -6.46
CA LEU A 227 10.27 32.06 -5.40
C LEU A 227 9.76 32.43 -4.01
N GLU A 228 9.16 33.61 -3.85
CA GLU A 228 8.55 34.04 -2.58
C GLU A 228 7.32 33.19 -2.23
N THR A 229 6.52 32.85 -3.25
CA THR A 229 5.39 31.91 -3.12
C THR A 229 5.89 30.51 -2.73
N LEU A 230 6.92 29.99 -3.39
CA LEU A 230 7.51 28.70 -3.08
C LEU A 230 8.04 28.66 -1.64
N ARG A 231 8.77 29.70 -1.21
CA ARG A 231 9.23 29.83 0.18
C ARG A 231 8.07 29.75 1.17
N THR A 232 6.97 30.43 0.88
CA THR A 232 5.77 30.43 1.74
C THR A 232 5.15 29.03 1.82
N ILE A 233 5.07 28.33 0.69
CA ILE A 233 4.57 26.95 0.64
C ILE A 233 5.44 26.00 1.45
N LEU A 234 6.76 26.06 1.28
CA LEU A 234 7.70 25.22 2.02
C LEU A 234 7.62 25.50 3.54
N ALA A 235 7.55 26.76 3.93
CA ALA A 235 7.40 27.16 5.34
C ALA A 235 6.06 26.70 5.97
N ALA A 236 5.00 26.56 5.16
CA ALA A 236 3.69 26.09 5.62
C ALA A 236 3.61 24.57 5.82
N HIS A 237 4.60 23.81 5.34
CA HIS A 237 4.63 22.34 5.43
C HIS A 237 5.88 21.84 6.17
N PRO A 238 6.09 22.20 7.45
CA PRO A 238 7.27 21.81 8.19
C PRO A 238 7.36 20.29 8.36
N GLY A 239 8.56 19.73 8.26
CA GLY A 239 8.77 18.29 8.43
C GLY A 239 10.24 17.91 8.62
N PRO A 240 10.55 16.60 8.59
CA PRO A 240 11.87 16.10 8.93
C PRO A 240 12.89 16.18 7.79
N CYS A 241 12.48 16.46 6.56
CA CYS A 241 13.33 16.36 5.38
C CYS A 241 14.11 17.65 5.12
N ASP A 242 15.40 17.53 4.80
CA ASP A 242 16.21 18.63 4.29
C ASP A 242 15.77 18.99 2.86
N ALA A 243 15.58 20.27 2.58
CA ALA A 243 15.07 20.73 1.29
C ALA A 243 16.18 21.29 0.41
N PHE A 244 16.13 21.00 -0.89
CA PHE A 244 17.08 21.45 -1.90
C PHE A 244 16.33 22.03 -3.10
N LEU A 245 16.78 23.19 -3.59
CA LEU A 245 16.30 23.77 -4.83
C LEU A 245 17.31 23.50 -5.94
N HIS A 246 16.85 22.90 -7.02
CA HIS A 246 17.63 22.75 -8.25
C HIS A 246 17.23 23.86 -9.20
N LEU A 247 18.06 24.88 -9.32
CA LEU A 247 17.79 26.05 -10.14
C LEU A 247 18.27 25.79 -11.57
N GLU A 248 17.32 25.77 -12.51
CA GLU A 248 17.57 25.59 -13.94
C GLU A 248 17.52 26.94 -14.65
N ARG A 249 18.64 27.36 -15.23
CA ARG A 249 18.67 28.50 -16.17
C ARG A 249 18.48 27.94 -17.57
N GLY A 250 17.41 28.36 -18.24
CA GLY A 250 17.12 27.90 -19.60
C GLY A 250 18.29 28.17 -20.54
N GLY A 251 18.70 27.15 -21.30
CA GLY A 251 19.74 27.24 -22.34
C GLY A 251 21.08 26.61 -21.99
N ASP A 252 21.39 26.35 -20.71
CA ASP A 252 22.64 25.72 -20.28
C ASP A 252 22.38 24.39 -19.55
N ASP A 253 23.28 23.42 -19.71
CA ASP A 253 23.27 22.12 -19.02
C ASP A 253 23.73 22.22 -17.54
N HIS A 254 23.70 23.44 -16.99
CA HIS A 254 24.21 23.77 -15.66
C HIS A 254 23.07 23.91 -14.64
N GLU A 255 22.97 22.94 -13.76
CA GLU A 255 22.08 22.94 -12.59
C GLU A 255 22.79 23.57 -11.39
N THR A 256 22.15 24.53 -10.72
CA THR A 256 22.64 25.04 -9.43
C THR A 256 21.80 24.47 -8.30
N ILE A 257 22.43 23.66 -7.43
CA ILE A 257 21.76 23.06 -6.27
C ILE A 257 21.95 23.96 -5.05
N VAL A 258 20.86 24.45 -4.49
CA VAL A 258 20.84 25.27 -3.27
C VAL A 258 20.26 24.44 -2.13
N ALA A 259 21.10 24.13 -1.14
CA ALA A 259 20.63 23.56 0.12
C ALA A 259 19.88 24.65 0.92
N LEU A 260 18.65 24.36 1.32
CA LEU A 260 17.86 25.27 2.13
C LEU A 260 18.26 25.15 3.61
N PRO A 261 18.14 26.25 4.39
CA PRO A 261 18.44 26.23 5.81
C PRO A 261 17.50 25.28 6.56
N SER A 262 17.94 24.79 7.72
CA SER A 262 17.16 23.86 8.56
C SER A 262 15.80 24.42 9.02
N SER A 263 15.63 25.75 9.00
CA SER A 263 14.35 26.42 9.25
C SER A 263 13.30 26.18 8.14
N LEU A 264 13.71 25.68 6.98
CA LEU A 264 12.86 25.33 5.84
C LEU A 264 12.87 23.82 5.56
N ARG A 265 13.04 23.00 6.59
CA ARG A 265 12.79 21.56 6.47
C ARG A 265 11.30 21.30 6.24
N VAL A 266 11.01 20.35 5.36
CA VAL A 266 9.65 20.11 4.88
C VAL A 266 9.20 18.67 5.08
N ALA A 267 7.88 18.46 5.12
CA ALA A 267 7.29 17.14 5.14
C ALA A 267 7.12 16.60 3.72
N ALA A 268 7.56 15.36 3.47
CA ALA A 268 7.37 14.66 2.21
C ALA A 268 5.93 14.12 2.03
N THR A 269 4.94 15.01 2.08
CA THR A 269 3.51 14.68 1.97
C THR A 269 2.96 15.05 0.60
N ASP A 270 1.89 14.36 0.17
CA ASP A 270 1.22 14.65 -1.09
C ASP A 270 0.63 16.07 -1.12
N GLN A 271 0.24 16.62 0.03
CA GLN A 271 -0.22 18.01 0.15
C GLN A 271 0.89 19.00 -0.21
N MET A 272 2.12 18.77 0.29
CA MET A 272 3.29 19.60 -0.02
C MET A 272 3.63 19.50 -1.51
N VAL A 273 3.70 18.27 -2.06
CA VAL A 273 3.97 18.04 -3.49
C VAL A 273 2.96 18.79 -4.36
N ASN A 274 1.66 18.59 -4.11
CA ASN A 274 0.60 19.21 -4.89
C ASN A 274 0.64 20.75 -4.80
N ALA A 275 1.02 21.33 -3.64
CA ALA A 275 1.15 22.76 -3.50
C ALA A 275 2.33 23.32 -4.32
N VAL A 276 3.47 22.64 -4.30
CA VAL A 276 4.67 23.01 -5.07
C VAL A 276 4.41 22.87 -6.58
N GLU A 277 3.81 21.78 -7.01
CA GLU A 277 3.54 21.50 -8.42
C GLU A 277 2.49 22.45 -9.04
N ARG A 278 1.56 23.00 -8.25
CA ARG A 278 0.66 24.06 -8.74
C ARG A 278 1.39 25.33 -9.16
N VAL A 279 2.55 25.60 -8.56
CA VAL A 279 3.33 26.82 -8.86
C VAL A 279 4.37 26.54 -9.95
N LEU A 280 4.99 25.36 -9.93
CA LEU A 280 6.16 25.04 -10.75
C LEU A 280 5.88 24.10 -11.93
N GLY A 281 4.70 23.48 -11.98
CA GLY A 281 4.37 22.40 -12.91
C GLY A 281 4.54 21.01 -12.29
N ALA A 282 3.93 20.00 -12.89
CA ALA A 282 3.97 18.63 -12.41
C ALA A 282 5.37 18.00 -12.56
N GLY A 283 5.74 17.12 -11.61
CA GLY A 283 6.97 16.32 -11.69
C GLY A 283 8.24 17.06 -11.28
N VAL A 284 8.14 18.26 -10.69
CA VAL A 284 9.32 19.02 -10.24
C VAL A 284 9.84 18.59 -8.88
N THR A 285 9.05 17.85 -8.10
CA THR A 285 9.42 17.42 -6.76
C THR A 285 9.93 15.98 -6.81
N SER A 286 11.11 15.75 -6.24
CA SER A 286 11.70 14.42 -6.10
C SER A 286 12.19 14.20 -4.68
N PHE A 287 12.21 12.93 -4.27
CA PHE A 287 12.53 12.53 -2.90
C PHE A 287 13.77 11.65 -2.91
N ARG A 288 14.71 11.89 -1.99
CA ARG A 288 15.90 11.06 -1.78
C ARG A 288 15.98 10.55 -0.35
#